data_AF-A0A380FK47-F1
#
_entry.id   AF-A0A380FK47-F1
#
_cell.length_a   1.000
_cell.length_b   1.000
_cell.length_c   1.000
_cell.angle_alpha   90.00
_cell.angle_beta   90.00
_cell.angle_gamma   90.00
#
_symmetry.space_group_name_H-M   'P 1'
#
loop_
_entity.id
_entity.type
_entity.pdbx_description
1 polymer ?
#
loop_
_entity_poly.entity_id
_entity_poly.type
_entity_poly.pdbx_seq_one_letter_code
_entity_poly.pdbx_strand_id
1 'polypeptide(L)'
;MNLKRVAYVGGTHTVRNLAGEAKLYNTDPRYEAYTAWCEDHHIDALPIMSGWEQEDGKLAVQRFIAEDTLPDVLIAGNDMVAIGILQQLQK
;
A
#
# COMPACT_ATOMS: atom_id res chain seq x y z
N MET A 1 3.87 -1.15 21.58
CA MET A 1 4.59 -1.65 20.39
C MET A 1 5.21 -0.43 19.72
N ASN A 2 6.52 -0.41 19.45
CA ASN A 2 7.16 0.75 18.82
C ASN A 2 7.36 0.43 17.34
N LEU A 3 6.45 0.91 16.49
CA LEU A 3 6.51 0.70 15.04
C LEU A 3 7.57 1.62 14.44
N LYS A 4 8.50 1.08 13.67
CA LYS A 4 9.56 1.85 13.02
C LYS A 4 9.33 2.00 11.54
N ARG A 5 8.89 0.92 10.88
CA ARG A 5 8.67 0.86 9.44
C ARG A 5 7.29 0.29 9.15
N VAL A 6 6.45 1.07 8.50
CA VAL A 6 5.12 0.62 8.07
C VAL A 6 5.05 0.73 6.57
N ALA A 7 4.56 -0.31 5.92
CA ALA A 7 4.35 -0.32 4.49
C ALA A 7 2.87 -0.12 4.15
N TYR A 8 2.61 0.60 3.07
CA TYR A 8 1.31 0.66 2.41
C TYR A 8 1.43 0.04 1.02
N VAL A 9 0.54 -0.87 0.68
CA VAL A 9 0.48 -1.49 -0.66
C VAL A 9 -0.86 -1.18 -1.29
N GLY A 10 -0.85 -0.43 -2.38
CA GLY A 10 -2.06 -0.05 -3.11
C GLY A 10 -1.71 0.47 -4.50
N GLY A 11 -2.66 1.16 -5.15
CA GLY A 11 -2.45 1.73 -6.48
C GLY A 11 -2.90 3.18 -6.56
N THR A 12 -2.79 3.78 -7.74
CA THR A 12 -3.49 5.03 -8.06
C THR A 12 -4.92 4.70 -8.49
N HIS A 13 -5.90 5.53 -8.14
CA HIS A 13 -7.26 5.42 -8.69
C HIS A 13 -7.51 6.45 -9.78
N THR A 14 -8.19 6.02 -10.84
CA THR A 14 -8.95 6.95 -11.68
C THR A 14 -10.35 7.05 -11.11
N VAL A 15 -10.70 8.18 -10.49
CA VAL A 15 -12.05 8.38 -9.96
C VAL A 15 -12.86 9.18 -10.98
N ARG A 16 -14.00 8.63 -11.40
CA ARG A 16 -14.95 9.41 -12.20
C ARG A 16 -15.70 10.34 -11.26
N ASN A 17 -15.71 11.63 -11.57
CA ASN A 17 -16.55 12.58 -10.84
C ASN A 17 -18.04 12.28 -11.09
N LEU A 18 -18.92 12.94 -10.33
CA LEU A 18 -20.39 12.79 -10.48
C LEU A 18 -20.90 13.24 -11.87
N ALA A 19 -20.07 13.94 -12.65
CA ALA A 19 -20.34 14.32 -14.05
C ALA A 19 -19.86 13.26 -15.07
N GLY A 20 -19.29 12.14 -14.62
CA GLY A 20 -18.79 11.05 -15.47
C GLY A 20 -17.38 11.26 -16.03
N GLU A 21 -16.72 12.38 -15.72
CA GLU A 21 -15.37 12.67 -16.18
C GLU A 21 -14.35 11.93 -15.32
N ALA A 22 -13.45 11.19 -15.96
CA ALA A 22 -12.30 10.60 -15.30
C ALA A 22 -11.35 11.73 -14.84
N LYS A 23 -11.36 12.06 -13.55
CA LYS A 23 -10.28 12.82 -12.96
C LYS A 23 -9.29 11.80 -12.40
N LEU A 24 -8.04 11.86 -12.87
CA LEU A 24 -6.93 11.33 -12.09
C LEU A 24 -6.90 12.15 -10.79
N TYR A 25 -7.45 11.60 -9.72
CA TYR A 25 -7.01 12.01 -8.40
C TYR A 25 -5.61 11.44 -8.28
N ASN A 26 -4.62 12.33 -8.31
CA ASN A 26 -3.21 11.94 -8.33
C ASN A 26 -2.82 11.12 -7.07
N THR A 27 -3.67 11.09 -6.04
CA THR A 27 -3.45 10.40 -4.77
C THR A 27 -4.75 9.76 -4.27
N ASP A 28 -4.66 8.50 -3.82
CA ASP A 28 -5.76 7.78 -3.17
C ASP A 28 -5.94 8.28 -1.73
N PRO A 29 -7.18 8.48 -1.22
CA PRO A 29 -7.39 9.00 0.14
C PRO A 29 -6.86 8.07 1.24
N ARG A 30 -6.77 6.74 1.02
CA ARG A 30 -6.15 5.81 1.98
C ARG A 30 -4.65 6.01 2.01
N TYR A 31 -4.04 6.25 0.85
CA TYR A 31 -2.61 6.59 0.78
C TYR A 31 -2.32 7.91 1.49
N GLU A 32 -3.13 8.95 1.26
CA GLU A 32 -2.99 10.24 1.96
C GLU A 32 -3.09 10.08 3.48
N ALA A 33 -4.10 9.35 3.96
CA ALA A 33 -4.28 9.09 5.39
C ALA A 33 -3.09 8.31 5.99
N TYR A 34 -2.57 7.32 5.26
CA TYR A 34 -1.38 6.58 5.65
C TYR A 34 -0.15 7.49 5.76
N THR A 35 0.10 8.32 4.75
CA THR A 35 1.25 9.25 4.74
C THR A 35 1.16 10.22 5.91
N ALA A 36 0.00 10.86 6.11
CA ALA A 36 -0.21 11.79 7.22
C ALA A 36 0.01 11.12 8.58
N TRP A 37 -0.49 9.89 8.76
CA TRP A 37 -0.28 9.13 9.99
C TRP A 37 1.20 8.77 10.22
N CYS A 38 1.93 8.37 9.19
CA CYS A 38 3.37 8.11 9.33
C CYS A 38 4.16 9.36 9.70
N GLU A 39 3.84 10.51 9.10
CA GLU A 39 4.46 11.80 9.39
C GLU A 39 4.22 12.23 10.85
N ASP A 40 2.96 12.22 11.31
CA ASP A 40 2.57 12.61 12.67
C ASP A 40 3.26 11.74 13.74
N HIS A 41 3.49 10.47 13.42
CA HIS A 41 4.07 9.48 14.33
C HIS A 41 5.58 9.24 14.14
N HIS A 42 6.23 9.96 13.22
CA HIS A 42 7.66 9.79 12.90
C HIS A 42 8.03 8.34 12.52
N ILE A 43 7.17 7.70 11.75
CA ILE A 43 7.34 6.33 11.25
C ILE A 43 7.94 6.38 9.84
N ASP A 44 8.91 5.53 9.57
CA ASP A 44 9.47 5.37 8.23
C ASP A 44 8.44 4.69 7.31
N ALA A 45 8.03 5.42 6.28
CA ALA A 45 6.97 5.03 5.36
C ALA A 45 7.55 4.26 4.16
N LEU A 46 7.05 3.05 3.92
CA LEU A 46 7.44 2.20 2.80
C LEU A 46 6.27 1.99 1.81
N PRO A 47 5.87 3.01 1.03
CA PRO A 47 4.76 2.86 0.10
C PRO A 47 5.15 2.07 -1.16
N ILE A 48 4.29 1.13 -1.54
CA ILE A 48 4.32 0.43 -2.82
C ILE A 48 3.02 0.75 -3.57
N MET A 49 3.18 1.50 -4.66
CA MET A 49 2.09 1.86 -5.57
C MET A 49 2.04 0.87 -6.75
N SER A 50 1.80 -0.42 -6.44
CA SER A 50 1.81 -1.52 -7.42
C SER A 50 0.46 -1.75 -8.11
N GLY A 51 -0.66 -1.45 -7.44
CA GLY A 51 -2.00 -1.67 -7.98
C GLY A 51 -3.02 -2.17 -6.96
N TRP A 52 -4.09 -2.78 -7.45
CA TRP A 52 -5.26 -3.17 -6.67
C TRP A 52 -5.59 -4.66 -6.75
N GLU A 53 -4.80 -5.41 -7.51
CA GLU A 53 -5.02 -6.83 -7.76
C GLU A 53 -4.24 -7.69 -6.75
N GLN A 54 -4.65 -8.95 -6.63
CA GLN A 54 -3.98 -9.92 -5.76
C GLN A 54 -2.50 -10.10 -6.10
N GLU A 55 -2.14 -10.06 -7.39
CA GLU A 55 -0.76 -10.22 -7.80
C GLU A 55 0.13 -9.05 -7.34
N ASP A 56 -0.44 -7.84 -7.28
CA ASP A 56 0.26 -6.63 -6.81
C ASP A 56 0.69 -6.76 -5.35
N GLY A 57 -0.12 -7.44 -4.52
CA GLY A 57 0.21 -7.77 -3.14
C GLY A 57 1.36 -8.78 -3.01
N LYS A 58 1.41 -9.78 -3.90
CA LYS A 58 2.52 -10.75 -3.91
C LYS A 58 3.83 -10.11 -4.33
N LEU A 59 3.79 -9.30 -5.39
CA LEU A 59 4.96 -8.59 -5.90
C LEU A 59 5.52 -7.62 -4.85
N ALA A 60 4.66 -6.95 -4.08
CA ALA A 60 5.08 -6.09 -2.98
C ALA A 60 5.92 -6.84 -1.93
N VAL A 61 5.45 -8.02 -1.48
CA VAL A 61 6.21 -8.84 -0.52
C VAL A 61 7.52 -9.34 -1.10
N GLN A 62 7.54 -9.79 -2.36
CA GLN A 62 8.77 -10.22 -3.03
C GLN A 62 9.80 -9.09 -3.08
N ARG A 63 9.36 -7.86 -3.33
CA ARG A 63 10.22 -6.67 -3.32
C ARG A 63 10.82 -6.42 -1.94
N PHE A 64 10.02 -6.45 -0.88
CA PHE A 64 10.53 -6.27 0.49
C PHE A 64 11.55 -7.34 0.90
N ILE A 65 11.34 -8.59 0.47
CA ILE A 65 12.29 -9.68 0.73
C ILE A 65 13.58 -9.48 -0.07
N ALA A 66 13.48 -9.13 -1.34
CA ALA A 66 14.64 -8.94 -2.22
C ALA A 66 15.52 -7.75 -1.80
N GLU A 67 14.91 -6.70 -1.25
CA GLU A 67 15.60 -5.49 -0.80
C GLU A 67 16.04 -5.56 0.68
N ASP A 68 15.72 -6.63 1.41
CA ASP A 68 15.92 -6.76 2.88
C ASP A 68 15.25 -5.61 3.67
N THR A 69 14.07 -5.19 3.22
CA THR A 69 13.30 -4.04 3.74
C THR A 69 11.96 -4.45 4.34
N LEU A 70 11.86 -5.66 4.91
CA LEU A 70 10.60 -6.14 5.49
C LEU A 70 10.07 -5.18 6.58
N PRO A 71 8.84 -4.65 6.43
CA PRO A 71 8.24 -3.72 7.40
C PRO A 71 7.76 -4.43 8.66
N ASP A 72 7.50 -3.66 9.73
CA ASP A 72 6.88 -4.18 10.96
C ASP A 72 5.39 -4.48 10.75
N VAL A 73 4.74 -3.70 9.88
CA VAL A 73 3.31 -3.78 9.54
C VAL A 73 3.13 -3.52 8.05
N LEU A 74 2.28 -4.33 7.41
CA LEU A 74 1.79 -4.13 6.04
C LEU A 74 0.33 -3.70 6.08
N ILE A 75 0.04 -2.55 5.46
CA ILE A 75 -1.31 -2.05 5.25
C ILE A 75 -1.66 -2.29 3.78
N ALA A 76 -2.64 -3.16 3.54
CA ALA A 76 -3.18 -3.36 2.21
C ALA A 76 -4.26 -2.31 1.92
N GLY A 77 -4.20 -1.72 0.73
CA GLY A 77 -5.21 -0.77 0.29
C GLY A 77 -6.58 -1.42 0.05
N ASN A 78 -6.64 -2.73 -0.23
CA ASN A 78 -7.87 -3.51 -0.32
C ASN A 78 -7.66 -5.00 0.05
N ASP A 79 -8.75 -5.76 0.13
CA ASP A 79 -8.72 -7.18 0.51
C ASP A 79 -7.98 -8.07 -0.50
N MET A 80 -8.07 -7.79 -1.80
CA MET A 80 -7.38 -8.58 -2.82
C MET A 80 -5.85 -8.47 -2.68
N VAL A 81 -5.34 -7.26 -2.46
CA VAL A 81 -3.94 -7.00 -2.15
C VAL A 81 -3.54 -7.69 -0.84
N ALA A 82 -4.38 -7.62 0.21
CA ALA A 82 -4.13 -8.32 1.47
C ALA A 82 -4.01 -9.84 1.29
N ILE A 83 -4.90 -10.45 0.50
CA ILE A 83 -4.84 -11.87 0.16
C ILE A 83 -3.51 -12.20 -0.55
N GLY A 84 -3.09 -11.36 -1.50
CA GLY A 84 -1.80 -11.49 -2.18
C GLY A 84 -0.62 -11.46 -1.22
N ILE A 85 -0.60 -10.49 -0.31
CA ILE A 85 0.42 -10.36 0.73
C ILE A 85 0.48 -11.62 1.60
N LEU A 86 -0.67 -12.06 2.14
CA LEU A 86 -0.74 -13.22 3.01
C LEU A 86 -0.26 -14.50 2.32
N GLN A 87 -0.68 -14.72 1.07
CA GLN A 87 -0.25 -15.89 0.29
C GLN A 87 1.26 -15.90 0.04
N GLN A 88 1.88 -14.74 -0.18
CA GLN A 88 3.31 -14.68 -0.45
C GLN A 88 4.15 -14.82 0.83
N LEU A 89 3.66 -14.35 1.98
CA LEU A 89 4.33 -14.52 3.28
C LEU A 89 4.26 -15.97 3.83
N GLN A 90 3.28 -16.75 3.38
CA GLN A 90 3.09 -18.14 3.79
C GLN A 90 3.85 -19.16 2.92
N LYS A 91 4.60 -18.69 1.91
CA LYS A 91 5.48 -19.53 1.09
C LYS A 91 6.86 -19.63 1.69
#